data_AF-A0A3B9KXB3-F1
#
_entry.id   AF-A0A3B9KXB3-F1
#
_cell.length_a   1.000
_cell.length_b   1.000
_cell.length_c   1.000
_cell.angle_alpha   90.00
_cell.angle_beta   90.00
_cell.angle_gamma   90.00
#
_symmetry.space_group_name_H-M   'P 1'
#
loop_
_entity.id
_entity.type
_entity.pdbx_description
1 polymer ?
#
loop_
_entity_poly.entity_id
_entity_poly.type
_entity_poly.pdbx_seq_one_letter_code
_entity_poly.pdbx_strand_id
1 'polypeptide(L)'
;FSDDQLLFLRSEDLADAPQSQLDQVCHFLNLTPHRFEVADRLNAAPDNDRMSQDDRDYLRRVFEHDAAETRALLGWDQGSWCV
;
A
#
# COMPACT_ATOMS: atom_id res chain seq x y z
N PHE A 1 13.93 5.16 -14.28
CA PHE A 1 14.53 5.82 -13.10
C PHE A 1 15.44 4.82 -12.43
N SER A 2 16.47 5.24 -11.71
CA SER A 2 17.22 4.29 -10.87
C SER A 2 16.35 3.86 -9.70
N ASP A 3 16.59 2.68 -9.13
CA ASP A 3 15.79 2.16 -8.02
C ASP A 3 15.79 3.12 -6.82
N ASP A 4 16.91 3.79 -6.57
CA ASP A 4 17.05 4.84 -5.52
C ASP A 4 16.15 6.08 -5.73
N GLN A 5 15.54 6.23 -6.90
CA GLN A 5 14.61 7.32 -7.24
C GLN A 5 13.14 6.87 -7.19
N LEU A 6 12.88 5.65 -6.75
CA LEU A 6 11.54 5.09 -6.64
C LEU A 6 11.29 4.66 -5.20
N LEU A 7 10.22 5.18 -4.61
CA LEU A 7 9.69 4.72 -3.33
C LEU A 7 8.32 4.10 -3.58
N PHE A 8 8.15 2.84 -3.17
CA PHE A 8 6.87 2.15 -3.19
C PHE A 8 6.33 2.06 -1.76
N LEU A 9 5.07 2.43 -1.57
CA LEU A 9 4.39 2.34 -0.28
C LEU A 9 3.22 1.37 -0.38
N ARG A 10 3.01 0.60 0.67
CA ARG A 10 1.81 -0.23 0.82
C ARG A 10 0.68 0.64 1.32
N SER A 11 -0.46 0.59 0.64
CA SER A 11 -1.62 1.42 1.00
C SER A 11 -2.22 0.95 2.33
N GLU A 12 -2.17 -0.35 2.62
CA GLU A 12 -2.56 -0.92 3.90
C GLU A 12 -1.70 -0.42 5.06
N ASP A 13 -0.38 -0.38 4.90
CA ASP A 13 0.53 0.09 5.96
C ASP A 13 0.38 1.60 6.18
N LEU A 14 0.07 2.35 5.11
CA LEU A 14 -0.22 3.78 5.20
C LEU A 14 -1.54 4.05 5.93
N ALA A 15 -2.54 3.19 5.74
CA ALA A 15 -3.81 3.30 6.46
C ALA A 15 -3.68 2.89 7.94
N ASP A 16 -2.94 1.81 8.24
CA ASP A 16 -2.80 1.27 9.59
C ASP A 16 -1.78 2.04 10.44
N ALA A 17 -0.67 2.48 9.83
CA ALA A 17 0.45 3.15 10.49
C ALA A 17 0.93 4.38 9.68
N PRO A 18 0.09 5.41 9.48
CA PRO A 18 0.36 6.54 8.58
C PRO A 18 1.66 7.28 8.90
N GLN A 19 1.95 7.55 10.18
CA GLN A 19 3.15 8.29 10.55
C GLN A 19 4.43 7.53 10.16
N SER A 20 4.50 6.20 10.35
CA SER A 20 5.71 5.44 10.03
C SER A 20 5.96 5.36 8.52
N GLN A 21 4.90 5.35 7.71
CA GLN A 21 5.02 5.42 6.25
C GLN A 21 5.42 6.82 5.79
N LEU A 22 4.86 7.88 6.40
CA LEU A 22 5.22 9.26 6.08
C LEU A 22 6.65 9.60 6.49
N ASP A 23 7.16 9.00 7.56
CA ASP A 23 8.58 9.14 7.95
C ASP A 23 9.50 8.57 6.84
N GLN A 24 9.14 7.46 6.20
CA GLN A 24 9.87 6.91 5.05
C GLN A 24 9.83 7.86 3.85
N VAL A 25 8.69 8.51 3.59
CA VAL A 25 8.56 9.54 2.55
C VAL A 25 9.46 10.73 2.84
N CYS A 26 9.45 11.24 4.08
CA CYS A 26 10.34 12.32 4.50
C CYS A 26 11.81 11.95 4.30
N HIS A 27 12.20 10.73 4.68
CA HIS A 27 13.56 10.23 4.47
C HIS A 27 13.93 10.17 2.98
N PHE A 28 13.07 9.58 2.16
CA PHE A 28 13.27 9.45 0.71
C PHE A 28 13.41 10.80 0.00
N LEU A 29 12.60 11.79 0.40
CA LEU A 29 12.66 13.15 -0.14
C LEU A 29 13.74 14.03 0.51
N ASN A 30 14.53 13.48 1.43
CA ASN A 30 15.53 14.20 2.24
C ASN A 30 14.95 15.45 2.96
N LEU A 31 13.74 15.30 3.49
CA LEU A 31 13.05 16.31 4.28
C LEU A 31 13.32 16.11 5.77
N THR A 32 13.23 17.19 6.53
CA THR A 32 13.25 17.11 8.00
C THR A 32 12.04 16.29 8.48
N PRO A 33 12.23 15.36 9.44
CA PRO A 33 11.12 14.61 10.01
C PRO A 33 10.01 15.54 10.50
N HIS A 34 8.79 15.25 10.10
CA HIS A 34 7.62 16.05 10.42
C HIS A 34 6.53 15.15 11.00
N ARG A 35 5.92 15.61 12.10
CA ARG A 35 4.79 14.91 12.70
C ARG A 35 3.52 15.38 12.01
N PHE A 36 2.88 14.47 11.28
CA PHE A 36 1.65 14.77 10.58
C PHE A 36 0.46 14.61 11.54
N GLU A 37 -0.41 15.61 11.57
CA GLU A 37 -1.73 15.44 12.15
C GLU A 37 -2.57 14.65 11.17
N VAL A 38 -2.74 13.36 11.46
CA VAL A 38 -3.64 12.49 10.70
C VAL A 38 -5.07 12.91 11.06
N ALA A 39 -5.59 13.91 10.35
CA ALA A 39 -6.98 14.29 10.46
C ALA A 39 -7.87 13.07 10.12
N ASP A 40 -9.03 13.00 10.78
CA ASP A 40 -10.01 11.93 10.65
C ASP A 40 -10.16 11.46 9.21
N ARG A 41 -10.15 10.12 9.04
CA ARG A 41 -10.32 9.35 7.79
C ARG A 41 -11.18 10.14 6.79
N LEU A 42 -10.52 10.84 5.86
CA LEU A 42 -11.23 11.59 4.81
C LEU A 42 -12.10 10.59 4.05
N ASN A 43 -13.37 10.93 3.79
CA ASN A 43 -14.42 10.06 3.25
C ASN A 43 -14.13 9.51 1.82
N ALA A 44 -13.02 8.80 1.64
CA ALA A 44 -12.70 8.04 0.45
C ALA A 44 -13.37 6.67 0.61
N ALA A 45 -14.64 6.62 0.18
CA ALA A 45 -15.56 5.48 0.17
C ALA A 45 -16.05 5.00 1.56
N PRO A 46 -17.36 5.00 1.83
CA PRO A 46 -17.90 4.28 2.98
C PRO A 46 -17.63 2.78 2.82
N ASP A 47 -17.22 2.09 3.90
CA ASP A 47 -16.93 0.64 4.00
C ASP A 47 -18.14 -0.28 3.66
N ASN A 48 -19.21 0.28 3.10
CA ASN A 48 -20.51 -0.37 2.95
C ASN A 48 -20.62 -1.22 1.67
N ASP A 49 -19.76 -1.00 0.66
CA ASP A 49 -19.80 -1.77 -0.58
C ASP A 49 -18.72 -2.87 -0.56
N ARG A 50 -19.05 -3.97 0.13
CA ARG A 50 -18.14 -5.12 0.24
C ARG A 50 -18.31 -6.01 -0.99
N MET A 51 -17.22 -6.21 -1.73
CA MET A 51 -17.13 -7.18 -2.82
C MET A 51 -17.56 -8.57 -2.36
N SER A 52 -18.31 -9.28 -3.21
CA SER A 52 -18.68 -10.67 -2.93
C SER A 52 -17.43 -11.55 -2.81
N GLN A 53 -17.53 -12.65 -2.06
CA GLN A 53 -16.41 -13.57 -1.92
C GLN A 53 -16.06 -14.23 -3.26
N ASP A 54 -17.05 -14.52 -4.10
CA ASP A 54 -16.85 -15.13 -5.41
C ASP A 54 -16.09 -14.19 -6.37
N ASP A 55 -16.47 -12.90 -6.40
CA ASP A 55 -15.75 -11.90 -7.20
C ASP A 55 -14.32 -11.70 -6.69
N ARG A 56 -14.13 -11.70 -5.36
CA ARG A 56 -12.80 -11.59 -4.75
C ARG A 56 -11.92 -12.80 -5.12
N ASP A 57 -12.46 -14.01 -5.04
CA ASP A 57 -11.73 -15.23 -5.38
C ASP A 57 -11.40 -15.29 -6.87
N TYR A 58 -12.32 -14.83 -7.73
CA TYR A 58 -12.08 -14.67 -9.16
C TYR A 58 -10.92 -13.70 -9.43
N LEU A 59 -10.98 -12.48 -8.89
CA LEU A 59 -9.95 -11.46 -9.11
C LEU A 59 -8.59 -11.90 -8.56
N ARG A 60 -8.56 -12.58 -7.41
CA ARG A 60 -7.32 -13.15 -6.87
C ARG A 60 -6.66 -14.10 -7.86
N ARG A 61 -7.42 -15.00 -8.49
CA ARG A 61 -6.89 -15.94 -9.50
C ARG A 61 -6.42 -15.22 -10.76
N VAL A 62 -7.17 -14.20 -11.19
CA VAL A 62 -6.84 -13.42 -12.40
C VAL A 62 -5.51 -12.69 -12.23
N PHE A 63 -5.28 -12.07 -11.06
CA PHE A 63 -4.09 -11.26 -10.79
C PHE A 63 -2.96 -12.01 -10.07
N GLU A 64 -3.09 -13.31 -9.83
CA GLU A 64 -2.11 -14.09 -9.05
C GLU A 64 -0.69 -13.94 -9.60
N HIS A 65 -0.54 -14.10 -10.92
CA HIS A 65 0.76 -14.00 -11.60
C HIS A 65 1.31 -12.58 -11.56
N ASP A 66 0.50 -11.58 -11.94
CA ASP A 66 0.91 -10.17 -11.96
C ASP A 66 1.31 -9.68 -10.56
N ALA A 67 0.58 -10.10 -9.54
CA ALA A 67 0.86 -9.78 -8.15
C ALA A 67 2.14 -10.46 -7.66
N ALA A 68 2.41 -11.70 -8.08
CA ALA A 68 3.65 -12.42 -7.73
C ALA A 68 4.87 -11.78 -8.41
N GLU A 69 4.76 -11.41 -9.69
CA GLU A 69 5.83 -10.71 -10.42
C GLU A 69 6.14 -9.35 -9.79
N THR A 70 5.09 -8.56 -9.50
CA THR A 70 5.23 -7.26 -8.83
C THR A 70 5.91 -7.40 -7.46
N ARG A 71 5.55 -8.43 -6.68
CA ARG A 71 6.20 -8.71 -5.39
C ARG A 71 7.68 -9.04 -5.55
N ALA A 72 8.03 -9.89 -6.52
CA ALA A 72 9.41 -10.24 -6.79
C ALA A 72 10.23 -9.01 -7.22
N LEU A 73 9.66 -8.13 -8.05
CA LEU A 73 10.29 -6.89 -8.49
C LEU A 73 10.55 -5.93 -7.30
N LEU A 74 9.60 -5.84 -6.37
CA LEU A 74 9.69 -4.92 -5.22
C LEU A 74 10.41 -5.52 -4.00
N GLY A 75 10.77 -6.82 -4.03
CA GLY A 75 11.35 -7.52 -2.87
C GLY A 75 10.37 -7.62 -1.69
N TRP A 76 9.08 -7.73 -1.98
CA TRP A 76 7.99 -7.65 -1.00
C TRP A 76 7.44 -9.04 -0.64
N ASP A 77 7.34 -9.32 0.66
CA ASP A 77 6.66 -10.52 1.18
C ASP A 77 5.14 -10.44 1.00
N GLN A 78 4.44 -11.59 0.99
CA GLN A 78 2.97 -11.67 0.94
C GLN A 78 2.34 -10.88 2.11
N GLY A 79 1.76 -9.72 1.81
CA GLY A 79 0.91 -8.94 2.73
C GLY A 79 -0.58 -9.30 2.63
N SER A 80 -1.43 -8.68 3.46
CA SER A 80 -2.87 -8.95 3.52
C SER A 80 -3.64 -8.63 2.22
N TRP A 81 -3.11 -7.75 1.38
CA TRP A 81 -3.66 -7.46 0.05
C TRP A 81 -3.08 -8.39 -1.04
N CYS A 82 -1.99 -9.08 -0.72
CA CYS A 82 -1.33 -10.09 -1.53
C CYS A 82 -1.64 -11.49 -0.98
N VAL A 83 -2.88 -11.94 -1.20
CA VAL A 83 -3.12 -13.39 -1.17
C VAL A 83 -2.41 -14.01 -2.36
#